data_AF-A0A2Z7BE95-F1
#
_entry.id   AF-A0A2Z7BE95-F1
#
_cell.length_a   1.000
_cell.length_b   1.000
_cell.length_c   1.000
_cell.angle_alpha   90.00
_cell.angle_beta   90.00
_cell.angle_gamma   90.00
#
_symmetry.space_group_name_H-M   'P 1'
#
loop_
_entity.id
_entity.type
_entity.pdbx_description
1 polymer ?
#
loop_
_entity_poly.entity_id
_entity_poly.type
_entity_poly.pdbx_seq_one_letter_code
_entity_poly.pdbx_strand_id
1 'polypeptide(L)'
;MSQGSENPNLTVAQIAELVATTVAQIFPQSQPPPDQQSEEIRKLMKEIERLREERSLAPLPPAREVPFSAEVLSAELSQHFKFPNVGEYDGMGDPEEHLSRFENAALLHQNTSE
;
A
#
# COMPACT_ATOMS: atom_id res chain seq x y z
N MET A 1 1.71 19.00 48.94
CA MET A 1 2.32 18.24 47.82
C MET A 1 1.60 18.64 46.54
N SER A 2 2.19 19.53 45.74
CA SER A 2 1.93 19.71 44.31
C SER A 2 2.87 20.81 43.84
N GLN A 3 4.03 20.42 43.34
CA GLN A 3 4.93 21.34 42.63
C GLN A 3 4.25 21.71 41.32
N GLY A 4 3.83 22.97 41.19
CA GLY A 4 3.48 23.54 39.89
C GLY A 4 4.76 23.65 39.08
N SER A 5 4.79 23.06 37.88
CA SER A 5 5.90 23.22 36.96
C SER A 5 5.93 24.67 36.49
N GLU A 6 6.79 25.46 37.10
CA GLU A 6 7.12 26.80 36.62
C GLU A 6 7.76 26.64 35.24
N ASN A 7 7.10 27.13 34.20
CA ASN A 7 7.56 27.00 32.83
C ASN A 7 8.82 27.89 32.68
N PRO A 8 10.01 27.32 32.45
CA PRO A 8 11.22 28.13 32.37
C PRO A 8 11.08 29.11 31.21
N ASN A 9 11.29 30.41 31.48
CA ASN A 9 11.26 31.44 30.45
C ASN A 9 12.49 31.26 29.55
N LEU A 10 12.38 30.39 28.55
CA LEU A 10 13.46 30.10 27.61
C LEU A 10 13.74 31.33 26.75
N THR A 11 14.99 31.76 26.76
CA THR A 11 15.45 32.83 25.88
C THR A 11 15.48 32.35 24.42
N VAL A 12 15.38 33.29 23.47
CA VAL A 12 15.48 33.00 22.03
C VAL A 12 16.75 32.21 21.69
N ALA A 13 17.85 32.46 22.40
CA ALA A 13 19.11 31.75 22.22
C ALA A 13 19.01 30.26 22.60
N GLN A 14 18.38 29.96 23.73
CA GLN A 14 18.20 28.57 24.19
C GLN A 14 17.25 27.79 23.27
N ILE A 15 16.23 28.45 22.73
CA ILE A 15 15.34 27.86 21.74
C ILE A 15 16.11 27.58 20.44
N ALA A 16 16.91 28.55 19.97
CA ALA A 16 17.73 28.37 18.78
C ALA A 16 18.76 27.25 18.93
N GLU A 17 19.40 27.15 20.10
CA GLU A 17 20.36 26.09 20.41
C GLU A 17 19.69 24.72 20.49
N LEU A 18 18.51 24.63 21.13
CA LEU A 18 17.74 23.40 21.19
C LEU A 18 17.33 22.94 19.78
N VAL A 19 16.85 23.86 18.94
CA VAL A 19 16.51 23.56 17.54
C VAL A 19 17.75 23.13 16.75
N ALA A 20 18.86 23.87 16.85
CA ALA A 20 20.10 23.52 16.15
C ALA A 20 20.63 22.14 16.55
N THR A 21 20.62 21.85 17.85
CA THR A 21 21.03 20.56 18.41
C THR A 21 20.10 19.43 17.96
N THR A 22 18.79 19.67 18.00
CA THR A 22 17.78 18.68 17.57
C THR A 22 17.88 18.38 16.08
N VAL A 23 18.07 19.41 15.24
CA VAL A 23 18.29 19.24 13.80
C VAL A 23 19.57 18.45 13.54
N ALA A 24 20.66 18.71 14.27
CA ALA A 24 21.90 17.95 14.13
C ALA A 24 21.77 16.48 14.57
N GLN A 25 20.91 16.18 15.54
CA GLN A 25 20.66 14.81 16.02
C GLN A 25 19.75 14.00 15.09
N ILE A 26 18.72 14.63 14.52
CA ILE A 26 17.74 13.97 13.64
C ILE A 26 18.26 13.87 12.20
N PHE A 27 19.10 14.83 11.80
CA PHE A 27 19.70 14.90 10.48
C PHE A 27 21.20 14.64 10.62
N PRO A 28 21.64 13.37 10.74
CA PRO A 28 23.07 13.06 10.66
C PRO A 28 23.59 13.63 9.34
N GLN A 29 24.56 14.55 9.45
CA GLN A 29 25.19 15.33 8.38
C GLN A 29 26.05 14.45 7.45
N SER A 30 25.50 13.35 6.98
CA SER A 30 26.13 12.41 6.06
C SER A 30 25.45 12.48 4.71
N GLN A 31 25.19 13.69 4.21
CA GLN A 31 24.88 13.86 2.80
C GLN A 31 26.18 13.64 2.01
N PRO A 32 26.20 12.72 1.03
CA PRO A 32 27.36 12.56 0.16
C PRO A 32 27.64 13.90 -0.54
N PRO A 33 28.91 14.17 -0.91
CA PRO A 33 29.26 15.37 -1.66
C PRO A 33 28.31 15.57 -2.85
N PRO A 34 27.92 16.82 -3.19
CA PRO A 34 26.96 17.08 -4.28
C PRO A 34 27.31 16.39 -5.60
N ASP A 35 28.60 16.27 -5.89
CA ASP A 35 29.11 15.57 -7.08
C ASP A 35 28.85 14.06 -7.00
N GLN A 36 29.03 13.44 -5.83
CA GLN A 36 28.72 12.02 -5.61
C GLN A 36 27.22 11.77 -5.75
N GLN A 37 26.38 12.64 -5.18
CA GLN A 37 24.93 12.51 -5.30
C GLN A 37 24.48 12.61 -6.77
N SER A 38 25.07 13.53 -7.53
CA SER A 38 24.78 13.71 -8.95
C SER A 38 25.17 12.48 -9.77
N GLU A 39 26.29 11.84 -9.44
CA GLU A 39 26.74 10.60 -10.08
C GLU A 39 25.84 9.41 -9.76
N GLU A 40 25.38 9.25 -8.51
CA GLU A 40 24.41 8.21 -8.14
C GLU A 40 23.07 8.40 -8.87
N ILE A 41 22.57 9.64 -8.96
CA ILE A 41 21.35 9.96 -9.73
C ILE A 41 21.55 9.60 -11.21
N ARG A 42 22.70 9.97 -11.79
CA ARG A 42 23.04 9.64 -13.18
C ARG A 42 23.09 8.13 -13.42
N LYS A 43 23.67 7.38 -12.48
CA LYS A 43 23.73 5.91 -12.52
C LYS A 43 22.34 5.28 -12.43
N LEU A 44 21.50 5.77 -11.52
CA LEU A 44 20.13 5.30 -11.36
C LEU A 44 19.30 5.54 -12.63
N MET A 45 19.42 6.71 -13.25
CA MET A 45 18.72 7.00 -14.50
C MET A 45 19.08 6.04 -15.63
N LYS A 46 20.38 5.70 -15.78
CA LYS A 46 20.83 4.71 -16.77
C LYS A 46 20.29 3.31 -16.48
N GLU A 47 20.25 2.90 -15.22
CA GLU A 47 19.71 1.60 -14.84
C GLU A 47 18.20 1.52 -15.13
N ILE A 48 17.45 2.59 -14.85
CA ILE A 48 16.02 2.68 -15.18
C ILE A 48 15.82 2.57 -16.69
N GLU A 49 16.64 3.26 -17.50
CA GLU A 49 16.56 3.19 -18.96
C GLU A 49 16.82 1.77 -19.46
N ARG A 50 17.88 1.11 -18.98
CA ARG A 50 18.18 -0.29 -19.30
C ARG A 50 17.04 -1.24 -18.93
N LEU A 51 16.48 -1.11 -17.72
CA LEU A 51 15.37 -1.95 -17.26
C LEU A 51 14.08 -1.71 -18.06
N ARG A 52 13.84 -0.48 -18.51
CA ARG A 52 12.70 -0.17 -19.39
C ARG A 52 12.91 -0.77 -20.78
N GLU A 53 14.11 -0.70 -21.32
CA GLU A 53 14.45 -1.33 -22.61
C GLU A 53 14.30 -2.85 -22.52
N GLU A 54 14.86 -3.48 -21.48
CA GLU A 54 14.71 -4.91 -21.20
C GLU A 54 13.24 -5.33 -21.08
N ARG A 55 12.43 -4.56 -20.32
CA ARG A 55 10.98 -4.80 -20.20
C ARG A 55 10.22 -4.58 -21.52
N SER A 56 10.71 -3.70 -22.39
CA SER A 56 10.11 -3.43 -23.70
C SER A 56 10.43 -4.50 -24.74
N LEU A 57 11.60 -5.13 -24.61
CA LEU A 57 12.03 -6.27 -25.43
C LEU A 57 11.44 -7.59 -24.90
N ALA A 58 11.10 -7.65 -23.61
CA ALA A 58 10.37 -8.76 -23.04
C ALA A 58 8.97 -8.84 -23.69
N PRO A 59 8.57 -10.02 -24.19
CA PRO A 59 7.19 -10.23 -24.60
C PRO A 59 6.26 -9.81 -23.46
N LEU A 60 5.22 -9.05 -23.77
CA LEU A 60 4.13 -8.83 -22.81
C LEU A 60 3.77 -10.21 -22.24
N PRO A 61 3.77 -10.38 -20.91
CA PRO A 61 3.26 -11.63 -20.36
C PRO A 61 1.89 -11.82 -21.00
N PRO A 62 1.58 -13.04 -21.50
CA PRO A 62 0.29 -13.29 -22.12
C PRO A 62 -0.77 -12.71 -21.18
N ALA A 63 -1.65 -11.86 -21.73
CA ALA A 63 -2.77 -11.32 -20.98
C ALA A 63 -3.38 -12.51 -20.26
N ARG A 64 -3.26 -12.52 -18.93
CA ARG A 64 -3.49 -13.70 -18.08
C ARG A 64 -4.71 -14.39 -18.65
N GLU A 65 -4.58 -15.61 -19.16
CA GLU A 65 -5.73 -16.34 -19.68
C GLU A 65 -6.66 -16.54 -18.48
N VAL A 66 -7.60 -15.61 -18.35
CA VAL A 66 -8.66 -15.70 -17.35
C VAL A 66 -9.41 -16.96 -17.75
N PRO A 67 -9.72 -17.88 -16.81
CA PRO A 67 -10.43 -19.12 -17.13
C PRO A 67 -11.88 -18.89 -17.60
N PHE A 68 -12.28 -17.64 -17.79
CA PHE A 68 -13.60 -17.20 -18.23
C PHE A 68 -13.58 -16.83 -19.71
N SER A 69 -14.61 -17.23 -20.44
CA SER A 69 -14.80 -16.83 -21.83
C SER A 69 -15.10 -15.33 -21.94
N ALA A 70 -14.87 -14.74 -23.11
CA ALA A 70 -15.22 -13.35 -23.38
C ALA A 70 -16.72 -13.07 -23.13
N GLU A 71 -17.59 -14.06 -23.41
CA GLU A 71 -19.02 -14.02 -23.13
C GLU A 71 -19.30 -13.83 -21.63
N VAL A 72 -18.66 -14.65 -20.77
CA VAL A 72 -18.79 -14.54 -19.31
C VAL A 72 -18.28 -13.18 -18.80
N LEU A 73 -17.17 -12.68 -19.36
CA LEU A 73 -16.61 -11.38 -18.98
C LEU A 73 -17.50 -10.20 -19.42
N SER A 74 -18.26 -10.37 -20.51
CA SER A 74 -19.17 -9.35 -21.06
C SER A 74 -20.60 -9.42 -20.52
N ALA A 75 -20.91 -10.45 -19.71
CA ALA A 75 -22.25 -10.65 -19.18
C ALA A 75 -22.64 -9.47 -18.27
N GLU A 76 -23.70 -8.76 -18.64
CA GLU A 76 -24.26 -7.71 -17.80
C GLU A 76 -24.97 -8.33 -16.59
N LEU A 77 -24.56 -7.95 -15.39
CA LEU A 77 -25.27 -8.33 -14.17
C LEU A 77 -26.61 -7.60 -14.11
N SER A 78 -27.68 -8.31 -13.71
CA SER A 78 -28.99 -7.71 -13.50
C SER A 78 -28.90 -6.50 -12.55
N GLN A 79 -29.67 -5.45 -12.81
CA GLN A 79 -29.74 -4.26 -11.95
C GLN A 79 -30.12 -4.60 -10.49
N HIS A 80 -30.82 -5.71 -10.28
CA HIS A 80 -31.25 -6.18 -8.95
C HIS A 80 -30.27 -7.17 -8.32
N PHE A 81 -29.17 -7.52 -9.01
CA PHE A 81 -28.14 -8.38 -8.47
C PHE A 81 -27.54 -7.72 -7.22
N LYS A 82 -27.44 -8.49 -6.14
CA LYS A 82 -26.77 -8.09 -4.91
C LYS A 82 -25.60 -9.02 -4.70
N PHE A 83 -24.40 -8.45 -4.64
CA PHE A 83 -23.25 -9.20 -4.16
C PHE A 83 -23.54 -9.69 -2.75
N PRO A 84 -23.24 -10.97 -2.43
CA PRO A 84 -23.28 -11.44 -1.06
C PRO A 84 -22.48 -10.49 -0.18
N ASN A 85 -23.03 -10.11 0.98
CA ASN A 85 -22.29 -9.33 1.97
C ASN A 85 -21.31 -10.25 2.70
N VAL A 86 -20.27 -10.67 2.01
CA VAL A 86 -19.14 -11.40 2.59
C VAL A 86 -18.04 -10.38 2.88
N GLY A 87 -17.60 -10.33 4.13
CA GLY A 87 -16.43 -9.51 4.49
C GLY A 87 -15.19 -9.94 3.72
N GLU A 88 -14.19 -9.07 3.62
CA GLU A 88 -12.91 -9.40 3.01
C GLU A 88 -12.30 -10.64 3.68
N TYR A 89 -11.78 -11.55 2.86
CA TYR A 89 -11.06 -12.73 3.35
C TYR A 89 -9.60 -12.35 3.61
N ASP A 90 -9.25 -12.13 4.88
CA ASP A 90 -7.90 -11.79 5.33
C ASP A 90 -7.05 -13.02 5.69
N GLY A 91 -7.65 -14.21 5.66
CA GLY A 91 -7.00 -15.47 6.01
C GLY A 91 -6.76 -15.67 7.52
N MET A 92 -7.24 -14.74 8.36
CA MET A 92 -7.05 -14.75 9.81
C MET A 92 -8.34 -15.06 10.58
N GLY A 93 -9.48 -15.13 9.89
CA GLY A 93 -10.76 -15.50 10.46
C GLY A 93 -10.88 -16.99 10.84
N ASP A 94 -11.92 -17.30 11.61
CA ASP A 94 -12.21 -18.66 12.07
C ASP A 94 -12.61 -19.58 10.90
N PRO A 95 -11.90 -20.69 10.64
CA PRO A 95 -12.21 -21.60 9.53
C PRO A 95 -13.64 -22.16 9.56
N GLU A 96 -14.20 -22.39 10.74
CA GLU A 96 -15.55 -22.93 10.90
C GLU A 96 -16.62 -21.88 10.57
N GLU A 97 -16.39 -20.63 10.99
CA GLU A 97 -17.18 -19.48 10.54
C GLU A 97 -17.11 -19.30 9.01
N HIS A 98 -15.94 -19.47 8.39
CA HIS A 98 -15.78 -19.38 6.94
C HIS A 98 -16.61 -20.44 6.19
N LEU A 99 -16.59 -21.69 6.66
CA LEU A 99 -17.40 -22.77 6.09
C LEU A 99 -18.90 -22.48 6.24
N SER A 100 -19.32 -22.05 7.43
CA SER A 100 -20.71 -21.70 7.71
C SER A 100 -21.22 -20.55 6.82
N ARG A 101 -20.39 -19.53 6.58
CA ARG A 101 -20.74 -18.41 5.67
C ARG A 101 -20.91 -18.88 4.23
N PHE A 102 -20.03 -19.75 3.74
CA PHE A 102 -20.11 -20.31 2.39
C PHE A 102 -21.38 -21.13 2.20
N GLU A 103 -21.68 -22.06 3.11
CA GLU A 103 -22.89 -22.90 3.04
C GLU A 103 -24.17 -22.06 3.03
N ASN A 104 -24.26 -21.06 3.90
CA ASN A 104 -25.42 -20.16 3.96
C ASN A 104 -25.60 -19.33 2.68
N ALA A 105 -24.50 -18.83 2.09
CA ALA A 105 -24.56 -18.11 0.81
C ALA A 105 -24.98 -19.03 -0.34
N ALA A 106 -24.45 -20.25 -0.39
CA ALA A 106 -24.79 -21.24 -1.41
C ALA A 106 -26.26 -21.70 -1.30
N LEU A 107 -26.79 -21.85 -0.09
CA LEU A 107 -28.18 -22.24 0.16
C LEU A 107 -29.19 -21.15 -0.23
N LEU A 108 -28.84 -19.86 -0.11
CA LEU A 108 -29.71 -18.75 -0.53
C LEU A 108 -30.02 -18.76 -2.04
N HIS A 109 -29.09 -19.22 -2.87
CA HIS A 109 -29.27 -19.30 -4.33
C HIS A 109 -30.11 -20.52 -4.78
N GLN A 110 -30.31 -21.52 -3.93
CA GLN A 110 -31.16 -22.68 -4.24
C GLN A 110 -32.66 -22.39 -4.05
N ASN A 111 -33.01 -21.34 -3.29
CA ASN A 111 -34.39 -20.98 -2.96
C ASN A 111 -34.93 -19.79 -3.79
N THR A 112 -34.22 -19.38 -4.85
CA THR A 112 -34.64 -18.26 -5.73
C THR A 112 -34.87 -18.68 -7.19
N SER A 113 -34.94 -19.99 -7.48
CA SER A 113 -35.50 -20.50 -8.73
C SER A 113 -36.99 -20.83 -8.55
N GLU A 114 -37.85 -19.83 -8.72
CA GLU A 114 -39.25 -19.99 -9.14
C GLU A 114 -39.53 -19.11 -10.35
#